data_AF-A0A7D5N6C3-F1
#
_entry.id   AF-A0A7D5N6C3-F1
#
_cell.length_a   1.000
_cell.length_b   1.000
_cell.length_c   1.000
_cell.angle_alpha   90.00
_cell.angle_beta   90.00
_cell.angle_gamma   90.00
#
_symmetry.space_group_name_H-M   'P 1'
#
loop_
_entity.id
_entity.type
_entity.pdbx_description
1 polymer ?
#
loop_
_entity_poly.entity_id
_entity_poly.type
_entity_poly.pdbx_seq_one_letter_code
_entity_poly.pdbx_strand_id
1 'polypeptide(L)'
;MTDVNGDGINNESASQGINGLNVELYSVGLDNTQGTSDDQLLQTTTTANNTNGNPGYYAFKICSNGSYYIKFPTAANSNSQLTTQTTTAATDNNSDAGIADGLSPVFAIDPSGSGVAKNNSTIDAGYISLLSLGNLVWQDADRDGTKDITESGLDGATVYLYQDADNNGTPDGNALSTTTTSNGACMYLMG
;
A
#
# COMPACT_ATOMS: atom_id res chain seq x y z
N MET A 1 -4.74 -3.22 -6.64
CA MET A 1 -3.90 -4.26 -7.29
C MET A 1 -2.55 -4.34 -6.59
N THR A 2 -1.80 -5.43 -6.77
CA THR A 2 -0.37 -5.44 -6.44
C THR A 2 0.37 -4.74 -7.56
N ASP A 3 1.02 -3.63 -7.23
CA ASP A 3 1.97 -2.93 -8.10
C ASP A 3 3.34 -3.59 -7.87
N VAL A 4 3.80 -4.35 -8.86
CA VAL A 4 4.99 -5.23 -8.68
C VAL A 4 6.27 -4.48 -8.96
N ASN A 5 6.23 -3.50 -9.86
CA ASN A 5 7.40 -2.72 -10.24
C ASN A 5 7.50 -1.39 -9.47
N GLY A 6 6.47 -1.03 -8.69
CA GLY A 6 6.41 0.19 -7.89
C GLY A 6 6.29 1.46 -8.73
N ASP A 7 5.89 1.35 -10.00
CA ASP A 7 5.78 2.48 -10.91
C ASP A 7 4.45 3.22 -10.79
N GLY A 8 3.54 2.76 -9.92
CA GLY A 8 2.26 3.38 -9.68
C GLY A 8 1.29 3.33 -10.86
N ILE A 9 1.59 2.54 -11.89
CA ILE A 9 0.77 2.37 -13.09
C ILE A 9 0.06 1.02 -13.05
N ASN A 10 -1.22 1.00 -13.42
CA ASN A 10 -1.98 -0.25 -13.54
C ASN A 10 -1.61 -1.00 -14.84
N ASN A 11 -0.40 -1.56 -14.92
CA ASN A 11 0.10 -2.29 -16.08
C ASN A 11 0.36 -3.78 -15.81
N GLU A 12 0.14 -4.22 -14.58
CA GLU A 12 0.21 -5.60 -14.16
C GLU A 12 -0.91 -6.46 -14.73
N SER A 13 -0.71 -7.77 -14.69
CA SER A 13 -1.75 -8.72 -15.08
C SER A 13 -2.98 -8.51 -14.21
N ALA A 14 -4.17 -8.57 -14.80
CA ALA A 14 -5.45 -8.58 -14.08
C ALA A 14 -5.58 -9.71 -13.04
N SER A 15 -4.68 -10.69 -13.04
CA SER A 15 -4.57 -11.72 -11.98
C SER A 15 -3.96 -11.20 -10.67
N GLN A 16 -3.39 -10.00 -10.66
CA GLN A 16 -2.66 -9.40 -9.53
C GLN A 16 -3.53 -8.45 -8.69
N GLY A 17 -4.84 -8.47 -8.87
CA GLY A 17 -5.76 -7.80 -7.95
C GLY A 17 -5.74 -8.41 -6.55
N ILE A 18 -6.11 -7.62 -5.54
CA ILE A 18 -6.10 -8.01 -4.12
C ILE A 18 -7.53 -8.10 -3.61
N ASN A 19 -7.99 -9.29 -3.25
CA ASN A 19 -9.29 -9.50 -2.61
C ASN A 19 -9.24 -9.27 -1.10
N GLY A 20 -10.39 -9.01 -0.49
CA GLY A 20 -10.53 -8.89 0.96
C GLY A 20 -10.25 -7.49 1.52
N LEU A 21 -9.98 -6.51 0.66
CA LEU A 21 -9.74 -5.13 1.08
C LEU A 21 -11.07 -4.42 1.33
N ASN A 22 -11.21 -3.79 2.50
CA ASN A 22 -12.37 -2.97 2.83
C ASN A 22 -12.26 -1.60 2.15
N VAL A 23 -13.20 -1.30 1.26
CA VAL A 23 -13.25 -0.04 0.50
C VAL A 23 -14.50 0.73 0.90
N GLU A 24 -14.37 2.03 1.11
CA GLU A 24 -15.43 2.90 1.61
C GLU A 24 -15.75 4.01 0.60
N LEU A 25 -17.04 4.32 0.42
CA LEU A 25 -17.52 5.42 -0.40
C LEU A 25 -18.09 6.51 0.50
N TYR A 26 -17.61 7.74 0.32
CA TYR A 26 -18.08 8.92 1.03
C TYR A 26 -18.69 9.94 0.06
N SER A 27 -19.69 10.70 0.52
CA SER A 27 -20.07 11.98 -0.10
C SER A 27 -19.30 13.13 0.55
N VAL A 28 -18.88 14.12 -0.24
CA VAL A 28 -18.18 15.34 0.24
C VAL A 28 -19.12 16.46 0.74
N GLY A 29 -20.36 16.12 1.07
CA GLY A 29 -21.34 17.10 1.56
C GLY A 29 -21.61 18.28 0.61
N LEU A 30 -21.90 19.44 1.20
CA LEU A 30 -22.27 20.68 0.50
C LEU A 30 -21.03 21.52 0.15
N ASP A 31 -19.95 21.40 0.91
CA ASP A 31 -18.75 22.21 0.70
C ASP A 31 -17.82 21.65 -0.39
N ASN A 32 -18.10 20.44 -0.89
CA ASN A 32 -17.31 19.73 -1.89
C ASN A 32 -15.84 19.53 -1.50
N THR A 33 -15.54 19.51 -0.20
CA THR A 33 -14.19 19.40 0.35
C THR A 33 -14.06 18.11 1.15
N GLN A 34 -13.02 17.33 0.89
CA GLN A 34 -12.80 16.07 1.62
C GLN A 34 -12.35 16.33 3.05
N GLY A 35 -12.76 15.46 3.97
CA GLY A 35 -12.32 15.44 5.37
C GLY A 35 -12.99 16.50 6.25
N THR A 36 -14.11 17.06 5.80
CA THR A 36 -14.88 18.05 6.55
C THR A 36 -16.03 17.39 7.31
N SER A 37 -16.75 18.18 8.12
CA SER A 37 -17.78 17.65 9.03
C SER A 37 -19.06 17.20 8.33
N ASP A 38 -19.30 17.64 7.09
CA ASP A 38 -20.44 17.26 6.27
C ASP A 38 -20.18 16.04 5.39
N ASP A 39 -18.97 15.48 5.43
CA ASP A 39 -18.66 14.19 4.83
C ASP A 39 -19.48 13.07 5.47
N GLN A 40 -20.03 12.19 4.63
CA GLN A 40 -20.80 11.03 5.10
C GLN A 40 -20.34 9.75 4.43
N LEU A 41 -20.04 8.73 5.23
CA LEU A 41 -19.87 7.35 4.76
C LEU A 41 -21.22 6.85 4.26
N LEU A 42 -21.30 6.51 2.98
CA LEU A 42 -22.53 6.03 2.35
C LEU A 42 -22.56 4.51 2.24
N GLN A 43 -21.45 3.92 1.82
CA GLN A 43 -21.35 2.49 1.55
C GLN A 43 -19.97 1.96 1.87
N THR A 44 -19.91 0.68 2.19
CA THR A 44 -18.68 -0.07 2.35
C THR A 44 -18.81 -1.36 1.54
N THR A 45 -17.71 -1.79 0.92
CA THR A 45 -17.63 -3.04 0.17
C THR A 45 -16.29 -3.70 0.40
N THR A 46 -16.14 -4.94 -0.06
CA THR A 46 -14.88 -5.68 0.00
C THR A 46 -14.47 -6.09 -1.40
N THR A 47 -13.19 -5.90 -1.75
CA THR A 47 -12.69 -6.33 -3.05
C THR A 47 -12.83 -7.85 -3.21
N ALA A 48 -13.23 -8.28 -4.41
CA ALA A 48 -13.51 -9.67 -4.73
C ALA A 48 -13.19 -9.99 -6.20
N ASN A 49 -13.38 -11.25 -6.57
CA ASN A 49 -13.27 -11.67 -7.96
C ASN A 49 -14.40 -11.07 -8.81
N ASN A 50 -14.08 -10.62 -10.03
CA ASN A 50 -15.07 -10.32 -11.05
C ASN A 50 -15.70 -11.60 -11.62
N THR A 51 -16.61 -11.46 -12.60
CA THR A 51 -17.30 -12.58 -13.25
C THR A 51 -16.37 -13.55 -13.98
N ASN A 52 -15.17 -13.10 -14.36
CA ASN A 52 -14.14 -13.91 -15.03
C ASN A 52 -13.13 -14.51 -14.03
N GLY A 53 -13.33 -14.32 -12.72
CA GLY A 53 -12.44 -14.81 -11.68
C GLY A 53 -11.21 -13.94 -11.43
N ASN A 54 -11.09 -12.76 -12.03
CA ASN A 54 -9.98 -11.85 -11.76
C ASN A 54 -10.19 -11.14 -10.42
N PRO A 55 -9.22 -11.16 -9.49
CA PRO A 55 -9.35 -10.56 -8.16
C PRO A 55 -9.26 -9.02 -8.18
N GLY A 56 -9.58 -8.40 -7.04
CA GLY A 56 -9.34 -6.98 -6.78
C GLY A 56 -10.46 -6.02 -7.16
N TYR A 57 -11.60 -6.53 -7.62
CA TYR A 57 -12.70 -5.70 -8.10
C TYR A 57 -13.61 -5.28 -6.96
N TYR A 58 -14.08 -4.04 -7.01
CA TYR A 58 -15.10 -3.50 -6.13
C TYR A 58 -16.12 -2.69 -6.95
N ALA A 59 -17.30 -2.46 -6.39
CA ALA A 59 -18.31 -1.63 -7.03
C ALA A 59 -19.25 -1.04 -5.98
N PHE A 60 -19.67 0.20 -6.22
CA PHE A 60 -20.72 0.87 -5.47
C PHE A 60 -21.90 1.18 -6.40
N LYS A 61 -23.12 1.15 -5.84
CA LYS A 61 -24.32 1.58 -6.57
C LYS A 61 -24.75 2.94 -6.04
N ILE A 62 -24.58 3.98 -6.85
CA ILE A 62 -24.90 5.36 -6.49
C ILE A 62 -26.18 5.77 -7.22
N CYS A 63 -27.19 6.21 -6.46
CA CYS A 63 -28.51 6.57 -7.00
C CYS A 63 -28.80 8.08 -6.99
N SER A 64 -27.92 8.87 -6.37
CA SER A 64 -28.07 10.31 -6.26
C SER A 64 -26.98 11.01 -7.07
N ASN A 65 -27.31 12.17 -7.62
CA ASN A 65 -26.28 13.06 -8.15
C ASN A 65 -25.49 13.66 -6.97
N GLY A 66 -24.17 13.71 -7.09
CA GLY A 66 -23.32 14.36 -6.10
C GLY A 66 -21.84 14.21 -6.40
N SER A 67 -21.04 14.77 -5.49
CA SER A 67 -19.59 14.61 -5.44
C SER A 67 -19.23 13.56 -4.37
N TYR A 68 -18.27 12.71 -4.69
CA TYR A 68 -17.90 11.55 -3.90
C TYR A 68 -16.38 11.36 -3.87
N TYR A 69 -15.91 10.57 -2.92
CA TYR A 69 -14.57 10.02 -2.92
C TYR A 69 -14.57 8.61 -2.33
N ILE A 70 -13.51 7.88 -2.63
CA ILE A 70 -13.28 6.52 -2.14
C ILE A 70 -12.12 6.55 -1.16
N LYS A 71 -12.25 5.76 -0.10
CA LYS A 71 -11.17 5.47 0.82
C LYS A 71 -10.76 4.00 0.71
N PHE A 72 -9.51 3.80 0.31
CA PHE A 72 -8.85 2.51 0.34
C PHE A 72 -8.08 2.35 1.67
N PRO A 73 -7.79 1.11 2.11
CA PRO A 73 -6.81 0.88 3.17
C PRO A 73 -5.44 1.44 2.78
N THR A 74 -4.69 2.01 3.73
CA THR A 74 -3.31 2.46 3.46
C THR A 74 -2.33 1.29 3.32
N ALA A 75 -2.74 0.09 3.74
CA ALA A 75 -2.00 -1.15 3.64
C ALA A 75 -2.97 -2.32 3.34
N ALA A 76 -2.58 -3.22 2.45
CA ALA A 76 -3.36 -4.43 2.16
C ALA A 76 -3.12 -5.54 3.20
N ASN A 77 -1.97 -5.52 3.86
CA ASN A 77 -1.53 -6.40 4.94
C ASN A 77 -0.35 -5.74 5.68
N SER A 78 0.23 -6.40 6.69
CA SER A 78 1.34 -5.85 7.49
C SER A 78 2.60 -5.48 6.71
N ASN A 79 2.77 -6.01 5.49
CA ASN A 79 3.98 -5.88 4.68
C ASN A 79 3.66 -5.23 3.32
N SER A 80 2.66 -4.35 3.25
CA SER A 80 2.36 -3.60 2.03
C SER A 80 1.96 -2.17 2.34
N GLN A 81 2.19 -1.28 1.38
CA GLN A 81 1.74 0.11 1.42
C GLN A 81 1.19 0.51 0.05
N LEU A 82 0.42 1.58 0.00
CA LEU A 82 0.00 2.19 -1.25
C LEU A 82 1.21 2.67 -2.06
N THR A 83 1.14 2.49 -3.37
CA THR A 83 2.13 2.99 -4.32
C THR A 83 1.93 4.49 -4.59
N THR A 84 3.00 5.19 -4.97
CA THR A 84 2.94 6.61 -5.30
C THR A 84 2.30 6.84 -6.67
N GLN A 85 1.49 7.89 -6.77
CA GLN A 85 0.97 8.36 -8.05
C GLN A 85 2.12 8.90 -8.93
N THR A 86 2.38 8.28 -10.08
CA THR A 86 3.47 8.66 -10.99
C THR A 86 3.03 9.51 -12.19
N THR A 87 1.73 9.67 -12.40
CA THR A 87 1.13 10.52 -13.45
C THR A 87 -0.06 11.32 -12.92
N THR A 88 -0.57 12.30 -13.67
CA THR A 88 -1.77 13.07 -13.29
C THR A 88 -2.98 12.13 -13.12
N ALA A 89 -3.77 12.32 -12.06
CA ALA A 89 -4.99 11.56 -11.68
C ALA A 89 -6.15 11.48 -12.72
N ALA A 90 -5.89 11.73 -14.00
CA ALA A 90 -6.87 11.78 -15.07
C ALA A 90 -6.72 10.65 -16.11
N THR A 91 -5.77 9.75 -15.96
CA THR A 91 -5.55 8.60 -16.87
C THR A 91 -5.73 7.29 -16.10
N ASP A 92 -6.59 6.39 -16.59
CA ASP A 92 -7.10 5.17 -15.91
C ASP A 92 -6.06 4.06 -15.60
N ASN A 93 -4.79 4.39 -15.59
CA ASN A 93 -3.71 3.45 -15.32
C ASN A 93 -2.80 3.97 -14.22
N ASN A 94 -3.28 4.69 -13.21
CA ASN A 94 -2.43 5.07 -12.08
C ASN A 94 -3.17 4.95 -10.75
N SER A 95 -2.42 4.72 -9.68
CA SER A 95 -2.99 4.71 -8.32
C SER A 95 -3.55 6.10 -7.98
N ASP A 96 -4.84 6.17 -7.68
CA ASP A 96 -5.53 7.40 -7.27
C ASP A 96 -5.45 7.62 -5.76
N ALA A 97 -5.27 6.55 -5.00
CA ALA A 97 -5.26 6.61 -3.54
C ALA A 97 -4.02 7.34 -3.01
N GLY A 98 -4.24 8.36 -2.18
CA GLY A 98 -3.16 9.05 -1.47
C GLY A 98 -2.44 8.10 -0.51
N ILE A 99 -1.10 8.11 -0.54
CA ILE A 99 -0.27 7.20 0.29
C ILE A 99 -0.49 7.37 1.80
N ALA A 100 -0.87 8.57 2.23
CA ALA A 100 -0.98 8.92 3.64
C ALA A 100 -2.35 8.57 4.25
N ASP A 101 -3.41 8.65 3.45
CA ASP A 101 -4.80 8.62 3.92
C ASP A 101 -5.69 7.61 3.17
N GLY A 102 -5.20 7.07 2.05
CA GLY A 102 -5.91 6.16 1.17
C GLY A 102 -7.05 6.81 0.39
N LEU A 103 -7.12 8.14 0.36
CA LEU A 103 -8.22 8.87 -0.28
C LEU A 103 -7.97 9.03 -1.78
N SER A 104 -8.98 8.75 -2.60
CA SER A 104 -9.00 9.17 -4.00
C SER A 104 -9.25 10.68 -4.09
N PRO A 105 -9.01 11.33 -5.24
CA PRO A 105 -9.59 12.63 -5.53
C PRO A 105 -11.12 12.62 -5.48
N VAL A 106 -11.73 13.80 -5.34
CA VAL A 106 -13.17 13.99 -5.48
C VAL A 106 -13.59 13.80 -6.93
N PHE A 107 -14.65 13.02 -7.15
CA PHE A 107 -15.27 12.84 -8.47
C PHE A 107 -16.79 13.03 -8.39
N ALA A 108 -17.38 13.51 -9.48
CA ALA A 108 -18.82 13.72 -9.58
C ALA A 108 -19.51 12.51 -10.23
N ILE A 109 -20.67 12.12 -9.69
CA ILE A 109 -21.57 11.14 -10.30
C ILE A 109 -22.93 11.79 -10.55
N ASP A 110 -23.43 11.63 -11.78
CA ASP A 110 -24.78 11.93 -12.23
C ASP A 110 -25.36 10.65 -12.86
N PRO A 111 -26.29 9.96 -12.15
CA PRO A 111 -26.94 8.76 -12.67
C PRO A 111 -27.70 8.96 -13.99
N SER A 112 -28.09 10.21 -14.29
CA SER A 112 -28.77 10.59 -15.54
C SER A 112 -27.81 10.98 -16.68
N GLY A 113 -26.51 11.14 -16.37
CA GLY A 113 -25.47 11.55 -17.30
C GLY A 113 -24.95 10.42 -18.20
N SER A 114 -23.70 10.55 -18.63
CA SER A 114 -23.00 9.58 -19.48
C SER A 114 -21.49 9.54 -19.17
N GLY A 115 -20.79 8.54 -19.72
CA GLY A 115 -19.35 8.37 -19.51
C GLY A 115 -18.97 8.21 -18.04
N VAL A 116 -17.81 8.74 -17.66
CA VAL A 116 -17.26 8.69 -16.30
C VAL A 116 -18.17 9.37 -15.26
N ALA A 117 -18.93 10.39 -15.67
CA ALA A 117 -19.89 11.03 -14.78
C ALA A 117 -21.07 10.11 -14.43
N LYS A 118 -21.36 9.08 -15.22
CA LYS A 118 -22.40 8.09 -14.88
C LYS A 118 -21.81 6.80 -14.31
N ASN A 119 -20.76 6.30 -14.94
CA ASN A 119 -20.07 5.07 -14.55
C ASN A 119 -18.57 5.37 -14.52
N ASN A 120 -18.03 5.60 -13.32
CA ASN A 120 -16.61 5.83 -13.15
C ASN A 120 -15.91 4.51 -12.79
N SER A 121 -15.07 4.01 -13.69
CA SER A 121 -14.21 2.83 -13.47
C SER A 121 -12.73 3.18 -13.44
N THR A 122 -12.38 4.47 -13.32
CA THR A 122 -10.98 4.91 -13.37
C THR A 122 -10.36 5.01 -11.98
N ILE A 123 -11.14 4.87 -10.90
CA ILE A 123 -10.65 5.04 -9.53
C ILE A 123 -10.05 3.72 -9.04
N ASP A 124 -8.73 3.69 -8.85
CA ASP A 124 -8.04 2.50 -8.36
C ASP A 124 -6.91 2.80 -7.37
N ALA A 125 -6.29 1.73 -6.87
CA ALA A 125 -5.22 1.79 -5.89
C ALA A 125 -4.22 0.64 -6.11
N GLY A 126 -2.94 1.00 -6.24
CA GLY A 126 -1.81 0.07 -6.29
C GLY A 126 -1.19 -0.12 -4.92
N TYR A 127 -0.76 -1.35 -4.61
CA TYR A 127 -0.02 -1.68 -3.39
C TYR A 127 1.30 -2.33 -3.73
N ILE A 128 2.38 -1.83 -3.17
CA ILE A 128 3.69 -2.48 -3.23
C ILE A 128 3.88 -3.38 -2.00
N SER A 129 4.63 -4.47 -2.17
CA SER A 129 5.10 -5.26 -1.04
C SER A 129 6.38 -4.66 -0.50
N LEU A 130 6.43 -4.44 0.81
CA LEU A 130 7.64 -4.00 1.49
C LEU A 130 8.69 -5.11 1.40
N LEU A 131 9.94 -4.74 1.11
CA LEU A 131 11.04 -5.68 1.19
C LEU A 131 11.35 -5.97 2.66
N SER A 132 11.95 -7.11 2.95
CA SER A 132 12.41 -7.41 4.31
C SER A 132 13.85 -7.89 4.32
N LEU A 133 14.62 -7.43 5.29
CA LEU A 133 16.01 -7.84 5.51
C LEU A 133 16.25 -8.03 6.99
N GLY A 134 16.83 -9.16 7.38
CA GLY A 134 17.13 -9.46 8.76
C GLY A 134 17.17 -10.96 9.00
N ASN A 135 17.72 -11.35 10.15
CA ASN A 135 17.69 -12.73 10.62
C ASN A 135 18.04 -12.76 12.11
N LEU A 136 19.27 -13.19 12.45
CA LEU A 136 19.70 -13.51 13.80
C LEU A 136 21.11 -12.97 14.04
N VAL A 137 21.30 -12.32 15.18
CA VAL A 137 22.61 -12.06 15.79
C VAL A 137 22.76 -13.04 16.95
N TRP A 138 23.91 -13.70 17.07
CA TRP A 138 24.15 -14.72 18.08
C TRP A 138 25.49 -14.53 18.78
N GLN A 139 25.62 -15.16 19.95
CA GLN A 139 26.90 -15.30 20.64
C GLN A 139 27.63 -16.51 20.08
N ASP A 140 28.65 -16.24 19.27
CA ASP A 140 29.60 -17.24 18.78
C ASP A 140 30.51 -17.68 19.94
N ALA A 141 30.15 -18.78 20.59
CA ALA A 141 30.72 -19.21 21.86
C ALA A 141 32.03 -19.98 21.66
N ASP A 142 32.16 -20.70 20.54
CA ASP A 142 33.33 -21.51 20.22
C ASP A 142 34.25 -20.88 19.15
N ARG A 143 33.84 -19.74 18.58
CA ARG A 143 34.60 -18.85 17.70
C ARG A 143 34.83 -19.41 16.31
N ASP A 144 33.87 -20.17 15.79
CA ASP A 144 33.97 -20.81 14.48
C ASP A 144 33.29 -19.99 13.35
N GLY A 145 32.56 -18.93 13.70
CA GLY A 145 31.85 -18.06 12.77
C GLY A 145 30.54 -18.64 12.21
N THR A 146 30.08 -19.77 12.74
CA THR A 146 28.84 -20.45 12.37
C THR A 146 27.83 -20.35 13.50
N LYS A 147 26.53 -20.41 13.17
CA LYS A 147 25.48 -20.48 14.17
C LYS A 147 25.24 -21.92 14.58
N ASP A 148 25.62 -22.27 15.80
CA ASP A 148 25.38 -23.59 16.36
C ASP A 148 24.03 -23.68 17.09
N ILE A 149 23.51 -24.90 17.23
CA ILE A 149 22.20 -25.14 17.87
C ILE A 149 22.19 -24.76 19.35
N THR A 150 23.33 -24.83 20.02
CA THR A 150 23.49 -24.52 21.45
C THR A 150 23.74 -23.06 21.74
N GLU A 151 24.11 -22.28 20.73
CA GLU A 151 24.42 -20.87 20.90
C GLU A 151 23.13 -20.05 21.02
N SER A 152 23.17 -19.04 21.89
CA SER A 152 22.00 -18.19 22.11
C SER A 152 22.01 -16.99 21.17
N GLY A 153 20.82 -16.46 20.89
CA GLY A 153 20.68 -15.14 20.28
C GLY A 153 21.31 -14.06 21.17
N LEU A 154 21.88 -13.04 20.55
CA LEU A 154 22.46 -11.90 21.25
C LEU A 154 21.42 -10.78 21.32
N ASP A 155 20.96 -10.46 22.52
CA ASP A 155 19.97 -9.41 22.76
C ASP A 155 20.61 -8.05 22.99
N GLY A 156 19.89 -7.00 22.61
CA GLY A 156 20.37 -5.62 22.82
C GLY A 156 21.41 -5.16 21.81
N ALA A 157 21.74 -5.97 20.79
CA ALA A 157 22.62 -5.55 19.71
C ALA A 157 21.88 -4.54 18.82
N THR A 158 22.41 -3.34 18.70
CA THR A 158 21.90 -2.36 17.74
C THR A 158 22.41 -2.70 16.35
N VAL A 159 21.48 -2.91 15.43
CA VAL A 159 21.75 -3.12 14.02
C VAL A 159 21.39 -1.83 13.31
N TYR A 160 22.13 -1.51 12.24
CA TYR A 160 21.89 -0.36 11.38
C TYR A 160 21.82 -0.84 9.94
N LEU A 161 20.80 -0.39 9.21
CA LEU A 161 20.69 -0.57 7.77
C LEU A 161 21.23 0.67 7.07
N TYR A 162 22.17 0.48 6.15
CA TYR A 162 22.71 1.54 5.30
C TYR A 162 22.47 1.21 3.83
N GLN A 163 22.45 2.24 3.00
CA GLN A 163 22.48 2.09 1.54
C GLN A 163 23.92 1.96 1.06
N ASP A 164 24.15 1.18 0.01
CA ASP A 164 25.36 1.22 -0.82
C ASP A 164 24.88 1.51 -2.24
N ALA A 165 24.76 2.80 -2.56
CA ALA A 165 24.10 3.25 -3.79
C ALA A 165 24.99 3.09 -5.02
N ASP A 166 26.31 3.10 -4.84
CA ASP A 166 27.29 2.93 -5.91
C ASP A 166 27.84 1.48 -6.02
N ASN A 167 27.39 0.58 -5.15
CA ASN A 167 27.77 -0.84 -5.07
C ASN A 167 29.29 -1.04 -4.85
N ASN A 168 29.93 -0.14 -4.10
CA ASN A 168 31.36 -0.21 -3.83
C ASN A 168 31.69 -1.06 -2.57
N GLY A 169 30.68 -1.55 -1.85
CA GLY A 169 30.82 -2.32 -0.61
C GLY A 169 30.93 -1.47 0.66
N THR A 170 30.73 -0.15 0.57
CA THR A 170 30.82 0.80 1.68
C THR A 170 29.46 1.47 1.90
N PRO A 171 29.00 1.59 3.16
CA PRO A 171 27.82 2.37 3.48
C PRO A 171 27.91 3.84 3.03
N ASP A 172 26.88 4.30 2.33
CA ASP A 172 26.66 5.70 1.96
C ASP A 172 25.79 6.42 3.01
N GLY A 173 26.25 7.59 3.44
CA GLY A 173 25.45 8.51 4.25
C GLY A 173 25.07 7.99 5.65
N ASN A 174 23.87 8.36 6.09
CA ASN A 174 23.34 7.98 7.40
C ASN A 174 22.58 6.64 7.31
N ALA A 175 22.41 5.97 8.46
CA ALA A 175 21.59 4.77 8.53
C ALA A 175 20.15 5.07 8.08
N LEU A 176 19.64 4.25 7.16
CA LEU A 176 18.25 4.28 6.71
C LEU A 176 17.29 3.81 7.80
N SER A 177 17.74 2.87 8.64
CA SER A 177 16.94 2.33 9.74
C SER A 177 17.83 1.77 10.83
N THR A 178 17.30 1.69 12.06
CA THR A 178 17.96 1.03 13.19
C THR A 178 16.97 0.14 13.90
N THR A 179 17.44 -1.02 14.35
CA THR A 179 16.67 -1.91 15.21
C THR A 179 17.55 -2.51 16.28
N THR A 180 16.94 -3.05 17.32
CA THR A 180 17.66 -3.74 18.41
C THR A 180 17.17 -5.17 18.48
N THR A 181 18.10 -6.12 18.59
CA THR A 181 17.78 -7.54 18.61
C THR A 181 17.03 -7.94 19.89
N SER A 182 16.10 -8.87 19.73
CA SER A 182 15.37 -9.54 20.82
C SER A 182 15.33 -11.03 20.57
N ASN A 183 15.79 -11.84 21.52
CA ASN A 183 16.23 -13.22 21.30
C ASN A 183 17.17 -13.38 20.09
N GLY A 184 18.05 -12.41 19.88
CA GLY A 184 18.94 -12.31 18.72
C GLY A 184 18.25 -11.91 17.41
N ALA A 185 16.92 -11.95 17.32
CA ALA A 185 16.22 -11.71 16.07
C ALA A 185 16.12 -10.22 15.74
N CYS A 186 16.27 -9.89 14.46
CA CYS A 186 15.98 -8.56 13.91
C CYS A 186 15.37 -8.66 12.51
N MET A 187 14.46 -7.74 12.19
CA MET A 187 13.82 -7.63 10.88
C MET A 187 13.69 -6.14 10.53
N TYR A 188 14.14 -5.76 9.34
CA TYR A 188 13.84 -4.49 8.70
C TYR A 188 12.78 -4.70 7.66
N LEU A 189 11.78 -3.82 7.63
CA LEU A 189 10.89 -3.65 6.47
C LEU A 189 11.38 -2.42 5.70
N MET A 190 11.61 -2.56 4.39
CA MET A 190 11.95 -1.45 3.51
C MET A 190 10.72 -1.07 2.70
N GLY A 191 10.38 0.21 2.69
CA GLY A 191 9.29 0.80 1.92
C GLY A 191 9.73 2.03 1.16
#